data_AF-A0A6P1BVE5-F1
#
_entry.id   AF-A0A6P1BVE5-F1
#
_cell.length_a   1.000
_cell.length_b   1.000
_cell.length_c   1.000
_cell.angle_alpha   90.00
_cell.angle_beta   90.00
_cell.angle_gamma   90.00
#
_symmetry.space_group_name_H-M   'P 1'
#
loop_
_entity.id
_entity.type
_entity.pdbx_description
1 polymer ?
#
loop_
_entity_poly.entity_id
_entity_poly.type
_entity_poly.pdbx_seq_one_letter_code
_entity_poly.pdbx_strand_id
1 'polypeptide(L)'
;MAVDLFNATASAGVDASRLKVAGSIKQAAATTGTSFEYLLTTAKMESNFNPRAGATTSSAHGLYQFIDQTWLGTVKEAGSQLGYGQYADAITRNSDGSYSVSDPSARNAVMKLRDDPDAASSMAAVLTQSNSFKLTGTLGRRPTDAELYMAHFMGVGGAGKLISSAEDSPSANAAAMFPKAAAANQSIFYDKSGSARSVSQVYSVLTTRYAAAANSKDTRTAFAAAGGDTMSPYAIASATPTQAVAMDTASYLSTFPNAGAASSVGATSAVASAQPAPAFRSLYQGGDRPQPISPAVQELWGNSSALTTAATPKVRAPGRLDLFSDPNGTYSNG
;
A
#
# COMPACT_ATOMS: atom_id res chain seq x y z
N MET A 1 -32.13 -21.50 42.89
CA MET A 1 -32.06 -20.12 42.38
C MET A 1 -30.94 -19.44 43.14
N ALA A 2 -29.83 -18.94 42.58
CA ALA A 2 -29.41 -18.67 41.22
C ALA A 2 -27.92 -19.09 41.08
N VAL A 3 -27.52 -19.54 39.90
CA VAL A 3 -26.11 -19.73 39.54
C VAL A 3 -25.63 -18.44 38.88
N ASP A 4 -24.57 -17.85 39.44
CA ASP A 4 -23.87 -16.70 38.88
C ASP A 4 -23.30 -17.04 37.50
N LEU A 5 -23.97 -16.53 36.47
CA LEU A 5 -23.51 -16.50 35.08
C LEU A 5 -22.75 -15.19 34.84
N PHE A 6 -21.62 -15.00 35.52
CA PHE A 6 -20.69 -13.94 35.13
C PHE A 6 -19.71 -14.47 34.07
N ASN A 7 -20.19 -14.35 32.82
CA ASN A 7 -19.42 -13.84 31.69
C ASN A 7 -18.20 -14.64 31.19
N ALA A 8 -18.37 -15.95 31.02
CA ALA A 8 -17.48 -16.77 30.19
C ALA A 8 -18.08 -16.94 28.77
N THR A 9 -18.19 -15.88 27.98
CA THR A 9 -18.51 -15.97 26.52
C THR A 9 -18.28 -14.63 25.82
N ALA A 10 -17.03 -14.32 25.43
CA ALA A 10 -16.64 -13.58 24.21
C ALA A 10 -15.19 -13.02 24.29
N SER A 11 -14.15 -13.86 24.18
CA SER A 11 -12.80 -13.39 23.77
C SER A 11 -11.86 -14.50 23.27
N ALA A 12 -12.38 -15.68 22.88
CA ALA A 12 -11.56 -16.72 22.27
C ALA A 12 -11.48 -16.50 20.75
N GLY A 13 -10.40 -15.89 20.26
CA GLY A 13 -10.05 -16.03 18.83
C GLY A 13 -9.30 -14.90 18.14
N VAL A 14 -8.99 -13.78 18.80
CA VAL A 14 -8.13 -12.75 18.19
C VAL A 14 -6.78 -12.72 18.90
N ASP A 15 -5.73 -13.10 18.16
CA ASP A 15 -4.35 -13.06 18.62
C ASP A 15 -3.99 -11.62 19.04
N ALA A 16 -3.64 -11.44 20.31
CA ALA A 16 -3.29 -10.14 20.88
C ALA A 16 -2.13 -9.46 20.14
N SER A 17 -1.20 -10.24 19.55
CA SER A 17 -0.13 -9.69 18.72
C SER A 17 -0.66 -9.10 17.42
N ARG A 18 -1.63 -9.77 16.78
CA ARG A 18 -2.30 -9.26 15.57
C ARG A 18 -3.14 -8.01 15.87
N LEU A 19 -3.77 -7.93 17.04
CA LEU A 19 -4.47 -6.71 17.48
C LEU A 19 -3.51 -5.53 17.63
N LYS A 20 -2.36 -5.73 18.29
CA LYS A 20 -1.34 -4.69 18.41
C LYS A 20 -0.87 -4.22 17.04
N VAL A 21 -0.55 -5.16 16.14
CA VAL A 21 -0.14 -4.86 14.76
C VAL A 21 -1.24 -4.07 14.03
N ALA A 22 -2.50 -4.50 14.10
CA ALA A 22 -3.60 -3.79 13.46
C ALA A 22 -3.79 -2.36 14.02
N GLY A 23 -3.58 -2.17 15.33
CA GLY A 23 -3.56 -0.85 15.97
C GLY A 23 -2.46 0.06 15.45
N SER A 24 -1.21 -0.42 15.38
CA SER A 24 -0.07 0.29 14.79
C SER A 24 -0.31 0.68 13.33
N ILE A 25 -0.88 -0.25 12.55
CA ILE A 25 -1.25 0.01 11.16
C ILE A 25 -2.31 1.11 11.05
N LYS A 26 -3.34 1.08 11.91
CA LYS A 26 -4.40 2.09 11.95
C LYS A 26 -3.86 3.47 12.33
N GLN A 27 -2.94 3.54 13.29
CA GLN A 27 -2.29 4.78 13.69
C GLN A 27 -1.46 5.38 12.54
N ALA A 28 -0.66 4.55 11.86
CA ALA A 28 0.12 4.99 10.70
C ALA A 28 -0.77 5.48 9.56
N ALA A 29 -1.87 4.78 9.27
CA ALA A 29 -2.87 5.18 8.28
C ALA A 29 -3.46 6.56 8.61
N ALA A 30 -3.91 6.76 9.86
CA ALA A 30 -4.49 8.01 10.32
C ALA A 30 -3.50 9.18 10.27
N THR A 31 -2.25 8.94 10.67
CA THR A 31 -1.21 9.97 10.70
C THR A 31 -0.82 10.42 9.29
N THR A 32 -0.87 9.51 8.31
CA THR A 32 -0.34 9.73 6.96
C THR A 32 -1.36 9.97 5.87
N GLY A 33 -2.64 9.72 6.15
CA GLY A 33 -3.68 9.72 5.12
C GLY A 33 -3.57 8.55 4.13
N THR A 34 -2.76 7.53 4.44
CA THR A 34 -2.72 6.28 3.66
C THR A 34 -3.91 5.41 4.04
N SER A 35 -4.48 4.66 3.08
CA SER A 35 -5.59 3.74 3.32
C SER A 35 -5.24 2.70 4.39
N PHE A 36 -6.07 2.60 5.44
CA PHE A 36 -5.92 1.59 6.49
C PHE A 36 -6.07 0.18 5.91
N GLU A 37 -7.06 -0.03 5.04
CA GLU A 37 -7.28 -1.30 4.35
C GLU A 37 -6.08 -1.69 3.48
N TYR A 38 -5.46 -0.71 2.80
CA TYR A 38 -4.27 -0.95 2.01
C TYR A 38 -3.11 -1.46 2.85
N LEU A 39 -2.79 -0.76 3.95
CA LEU A 39 -1.66 -1.12 4.79
C LEU A 39 -1.89 -2.48 5.47
N LEU A 40 -3.12 -2.78 5.86
CA LEU A 40 -3.48 -4.07 6.45
C LEU A 40 -3.37 -5.21 5.43
N THR A 41 -3.89 -5.00 4.22
CA THR A 41 -3.80 -5.97 3.12
C THR A 41 -2.34 -6.23 2.74
N THR A 42 -1.52 -5.19 2.67
CA THR A 42 -0.09 -5.32 2.36
C THR A 42 0.62 -6.10 3.47
N ALA A 43 0.37 -5.80 4.75
CA ALA A 43 0.93 -6.57 5.87
C ALA A 43 0.51 -8.06 5.85
N LYS A 44 -0.72 -8.36 5.42
CA LYS A 44 -1.19 -9.74 5.20
C LYS A 44 -0.36 -10.44 4.12
N MET A 45 -0.17 -9.78 2.98
CA MET A 45 0.51 -10.35 1.82
C MET A 45 2.02 -10.55 2.04
N GLU A 46 2.67 -9.60 2.73
CA GLU A 46 4.11 -9.58 2.87
C GLU A 46 4.60 -10.48 4.01
N SER A 47 3.91 -10.47 5.16
CA SER A 47 4.40 -11.17 6.36
C SER A 47 3.34 -11.98 7.09
N ASN A 48 2.09 -12.02 6.60
CA ASN A 48 0.95 -12.57 7.33
C ASN A 48 0.81 -11.94 8.74
N PHE A 49 1.03 -10.63 8.83
CA PHE A 49 1.06 -9.84 10.07
C PHE A 49 2.20 -10.18 11.06
N ASN A 50 3.24 -10.88 10.62
CA ASN A 50 4.40 -11.17 11.47
C ASN A 50 5.44 -10.04 11.37
N PRO A 51 5.64 -9.21 12.41
CA PRO A 51 6.60 -8.11 12.37
C PRO A 51 8.05 -8.58 12.35
N ARG A 52 8.33 -9.87 12.56
CA ARG A 52 9.68 -10.46 12.51
C ARG A 52 9.85 -11.44 11.36
N ALA A 53 9.01 -11.37 10.33
CA ALA A 53 9.18 -12.17 9.13
C ALA A 53 10.51 -11.80 8.45
N GLY A 54 11.28 -12.82 8.06
CA GLY A 54 12.54 -12.65 7.34
C GLY A 54 12.56 -13.55 6.12
N ALA A 55 12.86 -12.99 4.95
CA ALA A 55 13.03 -13.77 3.74
C ALA A 55 14.40 -14.48 3.74
N THR A 56 14.44 -15.76 3.35
CA THR A 56 15.70 -16.53 3.30
C THR A 56 16.58 -16.21 2.09
N THR A 57 16.07 -15.45 1.12
CA THR A 57 16.74 -15.22 -0.19
C THR A 57 16.91 -13.76 -0.55
N SER A 58 16.61 -12.85 0.38
CA SER A 58 16.82 -11.41 0.22
C SER A 58 16.95 -10.76 1.59
N SER A 59 17.23 -9.46 1.61
CA SER A 59 17.25 -8.67 2.85
C SER A 59 15.86 -8.21 3.32
N ALA A 60 14.80 -8.68 2.66
CA ALA A 60 13.43 -8.33 3.00
C ALA A 60 13.07 -8.81 4.42
N HIS A 61 12.66 -7.87 5.27
CA HIS A 61 12.36 -8.12 6.68
C HIS A 61 11.17 -7.31 7.18
N GLY A 62 10.50 -7.86 8.19
CA GLY A 62 9.47 -7.19 8.95
C GLY A 62 8.09 -7.20 8.31
N LEU A 63 7.19 -6.41 8.88
CA LEU A 63 5.76 -6.42 8.57
C LEU A 63 5.46 -6.22 7.06
N TYR A 64 6.27 -5.41 6.39
CA TYR A 64 6.15 -5.03 4.98
C TYR A 64 7.34 -5.47 4.13
N GLN A 65 8.14 -6.44 4.62
CA GLN A 65 9.24 -7.04 3.86
C GLN A 65 10.19 -6.02 3.21
N PHE A 66 10.52 -4.95 3.95
CA PHE A 66 11.44 -3.92 3.48
C PHE A 66 12.84 -4.50 3.24
N ILE A 67 13.37 -4.29 2.04
CA ILE A 67 14.80 -4.53 1.75
C ILE A 67 15.66 -3.40 2.32
N ASP A 68 16.94 -3.70 2.56
CA ASP A 68 17.87 -2.80 3.25
C ASP A 68 17.93 -1.38 2.65
N GLN A 69 18.15 -1.23 1.35
CA GLN A 69 18.30 0.09 0.73
C GLN A 69 17.00 0.92 0.75
N THR A 70 15.85 0.28 0.51
CA THR A 70 14.55 0.97 0.59
C THR A 70 14.24 1.38 2.02
N TRP A 71 14.58 0.54 3.01
CA TRP A 71 14.43 0.86 4.42
C TRP A 71 15.26 2.08 4.79
N LEU A 72 16.57 2.04 4.53
CA LEU A 72 17.48 3.13 4.84
C LEU A 72 17.09 4.44 4.15
N GLY A 73 16.69 4.39 2.88
CA GLY A 73 16.22 5.57 2.16
C GLY A 73 14.94 6.16 2.77
N THR A 74 13.97 5.30 3.09
CA THR A 74 12.70 5.75 3.71
C THR A 74 12.94 6.37 5.07
N VAL A 75 13.75 5.74 5.93
CA VAL A 75 14.11 6.30 7.25
C VAL A 75 14.90 7.60 7.11
N LYS A 76 15.86 7.68 6.17
CA LYS A 76 16.64 8.91 5.95
C LYS A 76 15.75 10.09 5.56
N GLU A 77 14.77 9.85 4.70
CA GLU A 77 14.00 10.90 4.07
C GLU A 77 12.75 11.30 4.87
N ALA A 78 12.15 10.36 5.60
CA ALA A 78 10.91 10.59 6.35
C ALA A 78 11.06 10.44 7.87
N GLY A 79 12.16 9.85 8.35
CA GLY A 79 12.31 9.47 9.75
C GLY A 79 12.15 10.63 10.71
N SER A 80 12.74 11.78 10.43
CA SER A 80 12.64 12.96 11.31
C SER A 80 11.19 13.44 11.48
N GLN A 81 10.38 13.41 10.43
CA GLN A 81 8.97 13.82 10.46
C GLN A 81 8.09 12.82 11.21
N LEU A 82 8.52 11.56 11.29
CA LEU A 82 7.82 10.46 11.95
C LEU A 82 8.33 10.19 13.38
N GLY A 83 9.20 11.03 13.93
CA GLY A 83 9.76 10.85 15.28
C GLY A 83 10.98 9.92 15.37
N TYR A 84 11.55 9.51 14.23
CA TYR A 84 12.74 8.66 14.10
C TYR A 84 13.99 9.46 13.67
N GLY A 85 14.07 10.76 14.00
CA GLY A 85 15.15 11.66 13.55
C GLY A 85 16.55 11.16 13.91
N GLN A 86 16.75 10.65 15.12
CA GLN A 86 18.04 10.08 15.55
C GLN A 86 18.54 8.94 14.63
N TYR A 87 17.62 8.18 14.02
CA TYR A 87 17.94 7.11 13.09
C TYR A 87 18.21 7.67 11.69
N ALA A 88 17.44 8.67 11.27
CA ALA A 88 17.61 9.37 10.00
C ALA A 88 18.97 10.09 9.91
N ASP A 89 19.41 10.70 11.02
CA ASP A 89 20.67 11.43 11.10
C ASP A 89 21.89 10.51 10.97
N ALA A 90 21.79 9.27 11.46
CA ALA A 90 22.85 8.27 11.34
C ALA A 90 23.02 7.74 9.89
N ILE A 91 22.04 7.97 9.01
CA ILE A 91 22.07 7.49 7.63
C ILE A 91 22.69 8.54 6.72
N THR A 92 23.66 8.12 5.91
CA THR A 92 24.27 8.91 4.85
C THR A 92 23.72 8.50 3.50
N ARG A 93 23.40 9.48 2.65
CA ARG A 93 23.15 9.27 1.22
C ARG A 93 24.47 9.47 0.48
N ASN A 94 24.94 8.42 -0.18
CA ASN A 94 26.18 8.43 -0.94
C ASN A 94 25.99 9.12 -2.30
N SER A 95 27.09 9.47 -2.96
CA SER A 95 27.10 10.15 -4.26
C SER A 95 26.45 9.33 -5.39
N ASP A 96 26.47 8.00 -5.28
CA ASP A 96 25.81 7.07 -6.19
C ASP A 96 24.29 6.92 -5.93
N GLY A 97 23.78 7.57 -4.89
CA GLY A 97 22.39 7.51 -4.47
C GLY A 97 22.06 6.38 -3.51
N SER A 98 23.01 5.50 -3.15
CA SER A 98 22.82 4.48 -2.11
C SER A 98 22.78 5.10 -0.71
N TYR A 99 22.25 4.34 0.25
CA TYR A 99 22.22 4.72 1.67
C TYR A 99 23.12 3.80 2.50
N SER A 100 23.87 4.38 3.43
CA SER A 100 24.75 3.66 4.35
C SER A 100 24.74 4.25 5.76
N VAL A 101 25.11 3.44 6.74
CA VAL A 101 25.30 3.83 8.14
C VAL A 101 26.69 3.38 8.55
N SER A 102 27.57 4.33 8.89
CA SER A 102 28.98 4.05 9.15
C SER A 102 29.21 3.38 10.50
N ASP A 103 28.48 3.79 11.54
CA ASP A 103 28.59 3.20 12.86
C ASP A 103 27.83 1.85 12.92
N PRO A 104 28.49 0.73 13.28
CA PRO A 104 27.85 -0.58 13.29
C PRO A 104 26.69 -0.70 14.29
N SER A 105 26.78 -0.01 15.44
CA SER A 105 25.74 -0.06 16.47
C SER A 105 24.48 0.71 16.04
N ALA A 106 24.67 1.88 15.43
CA ALA A 106 23.62 2.67 14.82
C ALA A 106 22.99 1.91 13.64
N ARG A 107 23.80 1.25 12.81
CA ARG A 107 23.29 0.41 11.72
C ARG A 107 22.37 -0.67 12.27
N ASN A 108 22.81 -1.39 13.30
CA ASN A 108 21.98 -2.43 13.93
C ASN A 108 20.67 -1.85 14.50
N ALA A 109 20.74 -0.68 15.14
CA ALA A 109 19.56 -0.02 15.70
C ALA A 109 18.56 0.41 14.62
N VAL A 110 19.03 1.05 13.55
CA VAL A 110 18.20 1.46 12.40
C VAL A 110 17.55 0.24 11.74
N MET A 111 18.29 -0.84 11.55
CA MET A 111 17.77 -2.03 10.86
C MET A 111 16.77 -2.83 11.71
N LYS A 112 16.93 -2.80 13.04
CA LYS A 112 16.03 -3.45 14.00
C LYS A 112 14.66 -2.77 14.09
N LEU A 113 14.55 -1.50 13.71
CA LEU A 113 13.25 -0.81 13.63
C LEU A 113 12.27 -1.49 12.65
N ARG A 114 12.73 -2.31 11.70
CA ARG A 114 11.85 -3.11 10.84
C ARG A 114 10.98 -4.10 11.63
N ASP A 115 11.38 -4.45 12.85
CA ASP A 115 10.66 -5.36 13.74
C ASP A 115 9.59 -4.64 14.56
N ASP A 116 9.62 -3.31 14.59
CA ASP A 116 8.66 -2.50 15.31
C ASP A 116 7.45 -2.21 14.41
N PRO A 117 6.24 -2.70 14.75
CA PRO A 117 5.04 -2.44 13.96
C PRO A 117 4.77 -0.94 13.76
N ASP A 118 5.06 -0.08 14.74
CA ASP A 118 4.77 1.36 14.64
C ASP A 118 5.70 2.02 13.61
N ALA A 119 7.00 1.72 13.68
CA ALA A 119 7.99 2.22 12.73
C ALA A 119 7.76 1.65 11.33
N ALA A 120 7.59 0.34 11.21
CA ALA A 120 7.40 -0.34 9.93
C ALA A 120 6.13 0.15 9.22
N SER A 121 5.02 0.33 9.94
CA SER A 121 3.77 0.85 9.37
C SER A 121 3.88 2.32 8.96
N SER A 122 4.54 3.16 9.76
CA SER A 122 4.74 4.56 9.41
C SER A 122 5.60 4.73 8.15
N MET A 123 6.70 3.97 8.05
CA MET A 123 7.58 3.99 6.86
C MET A 123 6.86 3.43 5.63
N ALA A 124 6.09 2.33 5.77
CA ALA A 124 5.31 1.77 4.67
C ALA A 124 4.26 2.76 4.14
N ALA A 125 3.62 3.48 5.04
CA ALA A 125 2.62 4.48 4.70
C ALA A 125 3.22 5.67 3.92
N VAL A 126 4.34 6.25 4.37
CA VAL A 126 5.00 7.34 3.63
C VAL A 126 5.55 6.86 2.29
N LEU A 127 6.14 5.66 2.22
CA LEU A 127 6.57 5.08 0.94
C LEU A 127 5.39 4.89 -0.02
N THR A 128 4.23 4.48 0.50
CA THR A 128 3.00 4.31 -0.29
C THR A 128 2.50 5.66 -0.82
N GLN A 129 2.52 6.71 -0.01
CA GLN A 129 2.14 8.05 -0.46
C GLN A 129 3.07 8.56 -1.57
N SER A 130 4.38 8.35 -1.44
CA SER A 130 5.36 8.64 -2.49
C SER A 130 5.07 7.88 -3.78
N ASN A 131 4.78 6.58 -3.68
CA ASN A 131 4.41 5.77 -4.84
C ASN A 131 3.09 6.25 -5.47
N SER A 132 2.11 6.63 -4.67
CA SER A 132 0.84 7.18 -5.13
C SER A 132 1.03 8.46 -5.92
N PHE A 133 1.84 9.38 -5.41
CA PHE A 133 2.15 10.64 -6.10
C PHE A 133 2.83 10.38 -7.46
N LYS A 134 3.89 9.57 -7.45
CA LYS A 134 4.64 9.24 -8.68
C LYS A 134 3.78 8.51 -9.71
N LEU A 135 2.99 7.52 -9.29
CA LEU A 135 2.06 6.84 -10.20
C LEU A 135 1.00 7.79 -10.73
N THR A 136 0.47 8.70 -9.91
CA THR A 136 -0.52 9.68 -10.39
C THR A 136 0.05 10.53 -11.53
N GLY A 137 1.31 10.94 -11.44
CA GLY A 137 2.00 11.65 -12.52
C GLY A 137 2.14 10.83 -13.80
N THR A 138 2.38 9.52 -13.68
CA THR A 138 2.49 8.61 -14.85
C THR A 138 1.13 8.29 -15.47
N LEU A 139 0.11 8.04 -14.65
CA LEU A 139 -1.18 7.51 -15.08
C LEU A 139 -2.21 8.60 -15.43
N GLY A 140 -1.99 9.84 -14.99
CA GLY A 140 -2.99 10.92 -15.11
C GLY A 140 -4.24 10.71 -14.23
N ARG A 141 -4.25 9.65 -13.41
CA ARG A 141 -5.29 9.32 -12.44
C ARG A 141 -4.66 8.78 -11.15
N ARG A 142 -5.40 8.84 -10.06
CA ARG A 142 -4.98 8.20 -8.80
C ARG A 142 -4.89 6.67 -9.01
N PRO A 143 -3.78 6.02 -8.57
CA PRO A 143 -3.70 4.55 -8.60
C PRO A 143 -4.67 3.94 -7.58
N THR A 144 -5.19 2.76 -7.92
CA THR A 144 -5.94 1.90 -7.00
C THR A 144 -5.02 1.26 -5.97
N ASP A 145 -5.59 0.71 -4.89
CA ASP A 145 -4.83 0.02 -3.85
C ASP A 145 -4.07 -1.21 -4.39
N ALA A 146 -4.64 -1.92 -5.37
CA ALA A 146 -3.94 -3.02 -6.05
C ALA A 146 -2.75 -2.52 -6.89
N GLU A 147 -2.88 -1.38 -7.57
CA GLU A 147 -1.79 -0.77 -8.34
C GLU A 147 -0.69 -0.20 -7.44
N LEU A 148 -1.04 0.35 -6.27
CA LEU A 148 -0.08 0.71 -5.23
C LEU A 148 0.68 -0.53 -4.74
N TYR A 149 -0.01 -1.66 -4.60
CA TYR A 149 0.65 -2.93 -4.28
C TYR A 149 1.58 -3.41 -5.40
N MET A 150 1.21 -3.21 -6.68
CA MET A 150 2.14 -3.46 -7.79
C MET A 150 3.40 -2.62 -7.64
N ALA A 151 3.29 -1.33 -7.28
CA ALA A 151 4.45 -0.48 -7.03
C ALA A 151 5.29 -0.94 -5.83
N HIS A 152 4.66 -1.49 -4.78
CA HIS A 152 5.39 -2.13 -3.69
C HIS A 152 6.20 -3.33 -4.20
N PHE A 153 5.58 -4.18 -5.00
CA PHE A 153 6.19 -5.42 -5.51
C PHE A 153 7.31 -5.19 -6.51
N MET A 154 7.07 -4.36 -7.53
CA MET A 154 7.94 -4.22 -8.72
C MET A 154 8.54 -2.83 -8.88
N GLY A 155 8.33 -1.98 -7.89
CA GLY A 155 8.71 -0.57 -7.93
C GLY A 155 7.77 0.28 -8.76
N VAL A 156 7.75 1.56 -8.44
CA VAL A 156 6.85 2.53 -9.05
C VAL A 156 7.02 2.65 -10.57
N GLY A 157 8.25 2.56 -11.07
CA GLY A 157 8.50 2.56 -12.52
C GLY A 157 8.02 1.28 -13.21
N GLY A 158 8.24 0.12 -12.58
CA GLY A 158 7.76 -1.17 -13.09
C GLY A 158 6.23 -1.22 -13.11
N ALA A 159 5.58 -0.75 -12.04
CA ALA A 159 4.14 -0.69 -11.94
C ALA A 159 3.54 0.28 -12.95
N GLY A 160 4.08 1.50 -13.07
CA GLY A 160 3.64 2.47 -14.08
C GLY A 160 3.74 1.89 -15.51
N LYS A 161 4.85 1.21 -15.82
CA LYS A 161 5.00 0.51 -17.11
C LYS A 161 3.95 -0.58 -17.29
N LEU A 162 3.73 -1.43 -16.29
CA LEU A 162 2.76 -2.53 -16.36
C LEU A 162 1.34 -2.01 -16.59
N ILE A 163 0.93 -1.00 -15.82
CA ILE A 163 -0.41 -0.41 -15.85
C ILE A 163 -0.65 0.23 -17.22
N SER A 164 0.23 1.14 -17.64
CA SER A 164 0.09 1.81 -18.94
C SER A 164 0.09 0.79 -20.09
N SER A 165 0.95 -0.23 -20.03
CA SER A 165 0.99 -1.27 -21.06
C SER A 165 -0.25 -2.17 -21.05
N ALA A 166 -0.89 -2.37 -19.90
CA ALA A 166 -2.15 -3.11 -19.83
C ALA A 166 -3.31 -2.31 -20.43
N GLU A 167 -3.26 -0.98 -20.38
CA GLU A 167 -4.21 -0.06 -21.01
C GLU A 167 -3.96 0.04 -22.53
N ASP A 168 -2.70 0.24 -22.93
CA ASP A 168 -2.33 0.54 -24.32
C ASP A 168 -2.09 -0.71 -25.20
N SER A 169 -1.62 -1.81 -24.60
CA SER A 169 -1.16 -3.00 -25.33
C SER A 169 -1.43 -4.29 -24.53
N PRO A 170 -2.71 -4.60 -24.24
CA PRO A 170 -3.09 -5.63 -23.28
C PRO A 170 -2.61 -7.04 -23.63
N SER A 171 -2.39 -7.34 -24.90
CA SER A 171 -1.94 -8.65 -25.40
C SER A 171 -0.42 -8.80 -25.47
N ALA A 172 0.37 -7.74 -25.20
CA ALA A 172 1.82 -7.81 -25.27
C ALA A 172 2.41 -8.82 -24.26
N ASN A 173 3.51 -9.46 -24.63
CA ASN A 173 4.14 -10.49 -23.81
C ASN A 173 4.81 -9.87 -22.56
N ALA A 174 4.24 -10.13 -21.38
CA ALA A 174 4.73 -9.53 -20.14
C ALA A 174 6.12 -10.05 -19.75
N ALA A 175 6.42 -11.33 -20.02
CA ALA A 175 7.73 -11.90 -19.72
C ALA A 175 8.85 -11.23 -20.54
N ALA A 176 8.58 -10.90 -21.79
CA ALA A 176 9.50 -10.16 -22.64
C ALA A 176 9.68 -8.70 -22.16
N MET A 177 8.62 -8.07 -21.67
CA MET A 177 8.67 -6.69 -21.17
C MET A 177 9.35 -6.53 -19.80
N PHE A 178 9.32 -7.58 -18.98
CA PHE A 178 9.84 -7.61 -17.62
C PHE A 178 10.69 -8.87 -17.35
N PRO A 179 11.81 -9.08 -18.08
CA PRO A 179 12.52 -10.36 -18.09
C PRO A 179 13.10 -10.75 -16.72
N LYS A 180 13.69 -9.79 -16.00
CA LYS A 180 14.17 -10.02 -14.62
C LYS A 180 13.04 -10.41 -13.67
N ALA A 181 11.87 -9.80 -13.85
CA ALA A 181 10.73 -10.07 -13.00
C ALA A 181 10.08 -11.42 -13.30
N ALA A 182 9.96 -11.76 -14.58
CA ALA A 182 9.51 -13.06 -15.03
C ALA A 182 10.41 -14.18 -14.50
N ALA A 183 11.73 -14.01 -14.59
CA ALA A 183 12.70 -14.96 -14.04
C ALA A 183 12.49 -15.20 -12.54
N ALA A 184 12.35 -14.14 -11.74
CA ALA A 184 12.19 -14.24 -10.29
C ALA A 184 10.79 -14.71 -9.84
N ASN A 185 9.76 -14.49 -10.65
CA ASN A 185 8.35 -14.69 -10.29
C ASN A 185 7.57 -15.45 -11.38
N GLN A 186 8.05 -16.65 -11.71
CA GLN A 186 7.48 -17.50 -12.77
C GLN A 186 5.96 -17.67 -12.65
N SER A 187 5.43 -17.91 -11.44
CA SER A 187 3.99 -18.10 -11.21
C SER A 187 3.12 -16.88 -11.51
N ILE A 188 3.71 -15.68 -11.63
CA ILE A 188 3.04 -14.44 -12.00
C ILE A 188 3.10 -14.20 -13.51
N PHE A 189 4.23 -14.53 -14.15
CA PHE A 189 4.47 -14.23 -15.56
C PHE A 189 4.14 -15.37 -16.52
N TYR A 190 3.94 -16.59 -16.03
CA TYR A 190 3.63 -17.75 -16.85
C TYR A 190 2.41 -18.50 -16.31
N ASP A 191 1.66 -19.13 -17.20
CA ASP A 191 0.58 -20.04 -16.82
C ASP A 191 1.08 -21.45 -16.48
N LYS A 192 0.16 -22.37 -16.16
CA LYS A 192 0.50 -23.74 -15.78
C LYS A 192 1.11 -24.57 -16.93
N SER A 193 0.90 -24.16 -18.18
CA SER A 193 1.51 -24.79 -19.36
C SER A 193 2.94 -24.29 -19.62
N GLY A 194 3.37 -23.24 -18.90
CA GLY A 194 4.64 -22.55 -19.14
C GLY A 194 4.56 -21.45 -20.18
N SER A 195 3.37 -21.16 -20.71
CA SER A 195 3.17 -20.07 -21.67
C SER A 195 3.24 -18.71 -20.98
N ALA A 196 3.91 -17.75 -21.62
CA ALA A 196 4.04 -16.39 -21.09
C ALA A 196 2.68 -15.70 -21.07
N ARG A 197 2.34 -15.09 -19.94
CA ARG A 197 1.14 -14.27 -19.80
C ARG A 197 1.30 -12.95 -20.54
N SER A 198 0.19 -12.43 -21.03
CA SER A 198 0.10 -11.07 -21.51
C SER A 198 0.17 -10.05 -20.36
N VAL A 199 0.39 -8.78 -20.69
CA VAL A 199 0.42 -7.69 -19.68
C VAL A 199 -0.88 -7.57 -18.91
N SER A 200 -2.03 -7.65 -19.62
CA SER A 200 -3.36 -7.65 -18.99
C SER A 200 -3.58 -8.86 -18.07
N GLN A 201 -3.05 -10.03 -18.44
CA GLN A 201 -3.13 -11.22 -17.59
C GLN A 201 -2.27 -11.07 -16.33
N VAL A 202 -1.05 -10.51 -16.43
CA VAL A 202 -0.21 -10.23 -15.25
C VAL A 202 -0.90 -9.21 -14.32
N TYR A 203 -1.44 -8.13 -14.88
CA TYR A 203 -2.22 -7.15 -14.15
C TYR A 203 -3.38 -7.82 -13.39
N SER A 204 -4.19 -8.63 -14.09
CA SER A 204 -5.32 -9.37 -13.52
C SER A 204 -4.90 -10.34 -12.41
N VAL A 205 -3.77 -11.04 -12.55
CA VAL A 205 -3.26 -11.93 -11.50
C VAL A 205 -2.93 -11.14 -10.24
N LEU A 206 -2.28 -9.98 -10.37
CA LEU A 206 -1.89 -9.15 -9.24
C LEU A 206 -3.10 -8.52 -8.55
N THR A 207 -4.07 -7.99 -9.30
CA THR A 207 -5.32 -7.46 -8.72
C THR A 207 -6.13 -8.54 -8.03
N THR A 208 -6.24 -9.73 -8.62
CA THR A 208 -6.99 -10.86 -8.03
C THR A 208 -6.36 -11.32 -6.71
N ARG A 209 -5.03 -11.43 -6.65
CA ARG A 209 -4.32 -11.80 -5.43
C ARG A 209 -4.50 -10.76 -4.33
N TYR A 210 -4.42 -9.48 -4.69
CA TYR A 210 -4.66 -8.38 -3.77
C TYR A 210 -6.08 -8.44 -3.19
N ALA A 211 -7.09 -8.57 -4.05
CA ALA A 211 -8.48 -8.69 -3.63
C ALA A 211 -8.71 -9.92 -2.72
N ALA A 212 -8.08 -11.05 -3.01
CA ALA A 212 -8.15 -12.23 -2.16
C ALA A 212 -7.54 -11.99 -0.76
N ALA A 213 -6.42 -11.26 -0.68
CA ALA A 213 -5.80 -10.91 0.59
C ALA A 213 -6.65 -9.91 1.40
N ALA A 214 -7.20 -8.88 0.75
CA ALA A 214 -8.07 -7.89 1.36
C ALA A 214 -9.34 -8.55 1.95
N ASN A 215 -9.93 -9.48 1.20
CA ASN A 215 -11.14 -10.20 1.61
C ASN A 215 -10.88 -11.43 2.49
N SER A 216 -9.62 -11.72 2.84
CA SER A 216 -9.31 -12.88 3.68
C SER A 216 -9.89 -12.73 5.09
N LYS A 217 -10.30 -13.84 5.71
CA LYS A 217 -10.86 -13.84 7.07
C LYS A 217 -9.95 -13.13 8.07
N ASP A 218 -8.64 -13.35 7.98
CA ASP A 218 -7.66 -12.73 8.86
C ASP A 218 -7.65 -11.19 8.71
N THR A 219 -7.58 -10.69 7.47
CA THR A 219 -7.59 -9.25 7.19
C THR A 219 -8.89 -8.61 7.66
N ARG A 220 -10.05 -9.23 7.35
CA ARG A 220 -11.36 -8.71 7.75
C ARG A 220 -11.53 -8.70 9.27
N THR A 221 -11.03 -9.72 9.95
CA THR A 221 -11.04 -9.77 11.43
C THR A 221 -10.16 -8.69 12.04
N ALA A 222 -8.93 -8.51 11.52
CA ALA A 222 -8.02 -7.49 12.01
C ALA A 222 -8.55 -6.07 11.76
N PHE A 223 -9.17 -5.84 10.59
CA PHE A 223 -9.79 -4.56 10.25
C PHE A 223 -10.93 -4.21 11.22
N ALA A 224 -11.85 -5.14 11.44
CA ALA A 224 -12.97 -4.95 12.36
C ALA A 224 -12.48 -4.75 13.80
N ALA A 225 -11.50 -5.54 14.25
CA ALA A 225 -11.01 -5.49 15.62
C ALA A 225 -10.21 -4.22 15.93
N ALA A 226 -9.57 -3.59 14.94
CA ALA A 226 -8.96 -2.27 15.09
C ALA A 226 -9.99 -1.12 15.08
N GLY A 227 -11.30 -1.42 15.00
CA GLY A 227 -12.36 -0.44 14.87
C GLY A 227 -12.34 0.26 13.51
N GLY A 228 -12.06 -0.48 12.44
CA GLY A 228 -12.42 -0.05 11.10
C GLY A 228 -13.94 -0.17 10.95
N ASP A 229 -14.61 0.93 10.61
CA ASP A 229 -16.06 0.90 10.41
C ASP A 229 -16.39 -0.10 9.30
N THR A 230 -17.23 -1.08 9.61
CA THR A 230 -17.82 -1.97 8.61
C THR A 230 -18.91 -1.22 7.84
N MET A 231 -18.52 -0.23 7.03
CA MET A 231 -19.38 0.32 5.99
C MET A 231 -18.78 -0.03 4.62
N SER A 232 -19.56 -0.80 3.88
CA SER A 232 -19.43 -1.32 2.50
C SER A 232 -18.47 -0.66 1.50
N PRO A 233 -18.06 -1.42 0.45
CA PRO A 233 -17.29 -0.87 -0.66
C PRO A 233 -18.12 0.21 -1.38
N TYR A 234 -17.45 1.32 -1.70
CA TYR A 234 -17.96 2.46 -2.49
C TYR A 234 -19.09 3.30 -1.87
N ALA A 235 -18.70 4.43 -1.27
CA ALA A 235 -19.47 5.66 -1.29
C ALA A 235 -18.52 6.88 -1.28
N ILE A 236 -18.11 7.32 -2.48
CA ILE A 236 -17.77 8.72 -2.73
C ILE A 236 -18.81 9.25 -3.72
N ALA A 237 -19.25 10.47 -3.44
CA ALA A 237 -20.51 11.07 -3.87
C ALA A 237 -20.75 11.11 -5.39
N SER A 238 -22.01 10.87 -5.72
CA SER A 238 -22.77 11.12 -6.93
C SER A 238 -22.26 12.26 -7.82
N ALA A 239 -21.66 11.89 -8.96
CA ALA A 239 -22.16 12.38 -10.25
C ALA A 239 -23.06 11.26 -10.79
N THR A 240 -24.26 11.61 -11.26
CA THR A 240 -25.36 10.75 -11.72
C THR A 240 -24.97 9.35 -12.22
N PRO A 241 -25.63 8.27 -11.76
CA PRO A 241 -25.32 6.90 -12.17
C PRO A 241 -25.92 6.62 -13.55
N THR A 242 -25.09 6.58 -14.59
CA THR A 242 -25.40 5.74 -15.74
C THR A 242 -25.16 4.31 -15.30
N GLN A 243 -26.19 3.45 -15.37
CA GLN A 243 -26.11 2.04 -14.98
C GLN A 243 -24.89 1.38 -15.63
N ALA A 244 -23.89 1.04 -14.81
CA ALA A 244 -22.85 0.12 -15.23
C ALA A 244 -23.49 -1.26 -15.31
N VAL A 245 -23.85 -1.68 -16.52
CA VAL A 245 -24.08 -3.08 -16.84
C VAL A 245 -22.82 -3.84 -16.41
N ALA A 246 -22.95 -4.67 -15.38
CA ALA A 246 -21.96 -5.68 -15.04
C ALA A 246 -21.86 -6.61 -16.24
N MET A 247 -20.89 -6.37 -17.13
CA MET A 247 -20.60 -7.30 -18.21
C MET A 247 -19.97 -8.53 -17.58
N ASP A 248 -20.73 -9.62 -17.57
CA ASP A 248 -20.21 -10.95 -17.32
C ASP A 248 -19.05 -11.21 -18.30
N THR A 249 -17.92 -11.67 -17.76
CA THR A 249 -16.69 -11.94 -18.52
C THR A 249 -16.92 -12.89 -19.71
N ALA A 250 -17.93 -13.77 -19.64
CA ALA A 250 -18.35 -14.62 -20.75
C ALA A 250 -19.09 -13.85 -21.87
N SER A 251 -19.75 -12.75 -21.54
CA SER A 251 -20.42 -11.84 -22.49
C SER A 251 -19.41 -10.93 -23.22
N TYR A 252 -18.33 -10.56 -22.54
CA TYR A 252 -17.24 -9.78 -23.16
C TYR A 252 -16.44 -10.62 -24.18
N LEU A 253 -16.21 -11.90 -23.89
CA LEU A 253 -15.48 -12.82 -24.76
C LEU A 253 -16.29 -13.29 -25.99
N SER A 254 -17.62 -13.15 -25.98
CA SER A 254 -18.49 -13.49 -27.12
C SER A 254 -18.64 -12.36 -28.14
N THR A 255 -18.02 -11.20 -27.91
CA THR A 255 -18.02 -10.06 -28.86
C THR A 255 -16.95 -10.19 -29.95
N PHE A 256 -16.09 -11.20 -29.89
CA PHE A 256 -15.08 -11.48 -30.92
C PHE A 256 -15.56 -12.59 -31.88
N PRO A 257 -15.35 -12.47 -33.20
CA PRO A 257 -15.67 -13.54 -34.13
C PRO A 257 -14.86 -14.80 -33.81
N ASN A 258 -15.60 -15.89 -33.64
CA ASN A 258 -15.18 -17.18 -33.13
C ASN A 258 -14.14 -17.86 -34.04
N ALA A 259 -13.02 -18.31 -33.48
CA ALA A 259 -12.12 -19.27 -34.11
C ALA A 259 -11.90 -20.46 -33.16
N GLY A 260 -12.62 -21.55 -33.40
CA GLY A 260 -12.29 -22.90 -32.93
C GLY A 260 -12.82 -23.29 -31.54
N ALA A 261 -13.88 -24.10 -31.54
CA ALA A 261 -14.45 -24.74 -30.35
C ALA A 261 -13.56 -25.88 -29.82
N ALA A 262 -13.45 -26.01 -28.49
CA ALA A 262 -13.08 -27.26 -27.84
C ALA A 262 -13.87 -27.43 -26.52
N SER A 263 -14.51 -28.58 -26.39
CA SER A 263 -15.51 -28.94 -25.39
C SER A 263 -14.96 -29.14 -23.98
N SER A 264 -15.75 -28.77 -22.97
CA SER A 264 -15.52 -28.99 -21.55
C SER A 264 -15.78 -30.44 -21.12
N VAL A 265 -14.89 -31.03 -20.32
CA VAL A 265 -15.16 -32.25 -19.53
C VAL A 265 -15.02 -31.92 -18.04
N GLY A 266 -15.99 -32.38 -17.26
CA GLY A 266 -16.25 -31.97 -15.88
C GLY A 266 -15.18 -32.36 -14.86
N ALA A 267 -15.04 -31.51 -13.84
CA ALA A 267 -14.18 -31.73 -12.68
C ALA A 267 -14.99 -32.26 -11.49
N THR A 268 -14.63 -33.44 -11.00
CA THR A 268 -15.01 -33.93 -9.68
C THR A 268 -14.09 -33.31 -8.62
N SER A 269 -14.69 -32.84 -7.53
CA SER A 269 -14.01 -32.20 -6.41
C SER A 269 -13.24 -33.21 -5.56
N ALA A 270 -11.94 -32.96 -5.36
CA ALA A 270 -11.17 -33.57 -4.28
C ALA A 270 -10.49 -32.46 -3.47
N VAL A 271 -10.81 -32.42 -2.19
CA VAL A 271 -10.29 -31.47 -1.20
C VAL A 271 -8.87 -31.92 -0.82
N ALA A 272 -7.88 -31.09 -1.14
CA ALA A 272 -6.50 -31.28 -0.66
C ALA A 272 -6.08 -30.04 0.15
N SER A 273 -5.47 -30.33 1.29
CA SER A 273 -5.03 -29.43 2.34
C SER A 273 -4.22 -28.24 1.84
N ALA A 274 -4.62 -27.04 2.28
CA ALA A 274 -3.95 -25.79 1.99
C ALA A 274 -2.56 -25.74 2.64
N GLN A 275 -1.51 -25.84 1.82
CA GLN A 275 -0.20 -25.34 2.20
C GLN A 275 -0.22 -23.79 2.20
N PRO A 276 0.49 -23.13 3.14
CA PRO A 276 0.63 -21.69 3.08
C PRO A 276 1.32 -21.30 1.76
N ALA A 277 0.66 -20.44 0.97
CA ALA A 277 1.26 -19.87 -0.23
C ALA A 277 2.57 -19.14 0.16
N PRO A 278 3.65 -19.27 -0.65
CA PRO A 278 4.91 -18.62 -0.32
C PRO A 278 4.73 -17.10 -0.25
N ALA A 279 5.38 -16.48 0.74
CA ALA A 279 5.51 -15.03 0.86
C ALA A 279 6.06 -14.45 -0.46
N PHE A 280 5.60 -13.25 -0.81
CA PHE A 280 5.91 -12.65 -2.10
C PHE A 280 7.40 -12.36 -2.22
N ARG A 281 8.03 -12.87 -3.29
CA ARG A 281 9.42 -12.51 -3.60
C ARG A 281 9.42 -11.14 -4.25
N SER A 282 9.50 -10.10 -3.42
CA SER A 282 9.70 -8.73 -3.88
C SER A 282 10.75 -8.71 -5.00
N LEU A 283 10.42 -8.04 -6.11
CA LEU A 283 11.23 -8.09 -7.34
C LEU A 283 12.57 -7.38 -7.23
N TYR A 284 12.80 -6.72 -6.11
CA TYR A 284 14.05 -6.03 -5.77
C TYR A 284 15.18 -6.97 -5.34
N GLN A 285 15.33 -8.11 -6.01
CA GLN A 285 16.44 -9.04 -5.76
C GLN A 285 17.74 -8.68 -6.51
N GLY A 286 17.80 -7.56 -7.25
CA GLY A 286 19.03 -7.19 -7.96
C GLY A 286 19.02 -5.85 -8.69
N GLY A 287 18.95 -4.72 -7.96
CA GLY A 287 19.19 -3.40 -8.56
C GLY A 287 18.97 -2.19 -7.64
N ASP A 288 19.92 -1.94 -6.74
CA ASP A 288 20.68 -0.70 -6.46
C ASP A 288 20.11 0.71 -6.72
N ARG A 289 18.79 0.94 -6.70
CA ARG A 289 18.29 2.32 -6.59
C ARG A 289 17.22 2.44 -5.53
N PRO A 290 17.57 2.94 -4.33
CA PRO A 290 16.54 3.37 -3.40
C PRO A 290 15.70 4.44 -4.12
N GLN A 291 14.39 4.20 -4.20
CA GLN A 291 13.48 5.16 -4.79
C GLN A 291 13.24 6.24 -3.74
N PRO A 292 13.71 7.49 -3.96
CA PRO A 292 13.51 8.54 -2.97
C PRO A 292 12.01 8.78 -2.75
N ILE A 293 11.60 9.08 -1.53
CA ILE A 293 10.32 9.69 -1.22
C ILE A 293 10.17 10.94 -2.10
N SER A 294 9.03 11.08 -2.78
CA SER A 294 8.82 12.20 -3.70
C SER A 294 8.94 13.54 -2.97
N PRO A 295 9.57 14.58 -3.57
CA PRO A 295 9.70 15.90 -2.95
C PRO A 295 8.37 16.50 -2.48
N ALA A 296 7.29 16.34 -3.26
CA ALA A 296 5.95 16.81 -2.89
C ALA A 296 5.43 16.17 -1.59
N VAL A 297 5.76 14.90 -1.35
CA VAL A 297 5.48 14.25 -0.07
C VAL A 297 6.38 14.85 1.00
N GLN A 298 7.70 14.91 0.80
CA GLN A 298 8.60 15.52 1.79
C GLN A 298 8.16 16.94 2.20
N GLU A 299 7.66 17.76 1.27
CA GLU A 299 7.11 19.11 1.50
C GLU A 299 5.78 19.10 2.27
N LEU A 300 4.84 18.21 1.90
CA LEU A 300 3.56 18.06 2.60
C LEU A 300 3.77 17.86 4.10
N TRP A 301 4.77 17.05 4.44
CA TRP A 301 5.10 16.72 5.81
C TRP A 301 6.05 17.74 6.47
N GLY A 302 6.98 18.32 5.72
CA GLY A 302 7.88 19.38 6.21
C GLY A 302 7.13 20.65 6.62
N ASN A 303 6.05 20.99 5.92
CA ASN A 303 5.23 22.16 6.22
C ASN A 303 4.21 21.92 7.35
N SER A 304 3.82 20.67 7.60
CA SER A 304 2.85 20.31 8.65
C SER A 304 3.40 20.57 10.07
N SER A 305 4.72 20.42 10.28
CA SER A 305 5.39 20.80 11.54
C SER A 305 5.49 22.32 11.75
N ALA A 306 5.55 23.10 10.67
CA ALA A 306 5.52 24.57 10.74
C ALA A 306 4.10 25.08 11.07
N LEU A 307 3.06 24.44 10.52
CA LEU A 307 1.65 24.77 10.78
C LEU A 307 1.22 24.46 12.23
N THR A 308 1.89 23.55 12.94
CA THR A 308 1.59 23.26 14.36
C THR A 308 2.27 24.22 15.35
N THR A 309 3.17 25.10 14.90
CA THR A 309 3.84 26.08 15.78
C THR A 309 3.21 27.48 15.71
N ALA A 310 2.20 27.70 14.86
CA ALA A 310 1.57 28.99 14.65
C ALA A 310 0.04 28.93 14.77
N ALA A 311 -0.49 28.64 15.97
CA ALA A 311 -1.85 29.02 16.35
C ALA A 311 -2.07 28.91 17.87
N THR A 312 -1.80 29.98 18.61
CA THR A 312 -2.64 30.31 19.77
C THR A 312 -3.75 31.23 19.27
N PRO A 313 -4.98 30.74 19.03
CA PRO A 313 -6.08 31.63 18.69
C PRO A 313 -6.48 32.38 19.96
N LYS A 314 -6.22 33.69 19.97
CA LYS A 314 -6.76 34.61 20.96
C LYS A 314 -8.27 34.66 20.75
N VAL A 315 -9.02 33.95 21.59
CA VAL A 315 -10.49 33.92 21.56
C VAL A 315 -11.02 35.34 21.76
N ARG A 316 -11.61 35.93 20.72
CA ARG A 316 -12.42 37.15 20.80
C ARG A 316 -13.89 36.74 20.78
N ALA A 317 -14.66 37.24 21.75
CA ALA A 317 -16.09 36.98 21.89
C ALA A 317 -16.91 37.40 20.64
N PRO A 318 -18.05 36.74 20.35
CA PRO A 318 -18.75 36.90 19.07
C PRO A 318 -19.49 38.24 19.01
N GLY A 319 -19.00 39.16 18.18
CA GLY A 319 -19.70 40.36 17.75
C GLY A 319 -20.53 40.07 16.50
N ARG A 320 -21.74 40.62 16.45
CA ARG A 320 -22.77 40.36 15.45
C ARG A 320 -22.34 40.83 14.05
N LEU A 321 -22.76 40.06 13.03
CA LEU A 321 -22.60 40.37 11.61
C LEU A 321 -23.23 41.74 11.28
N ASP A 322 -22.41 42.68 10.83
CA ASP A 322 -22.85 43.91 10.16
C ASP A 322 -22.51 43.77 8.67
N LEU A 323 -23.54 43.79 7.82
CA LEU A 323 -23.49 43.41 6.41
C LEU A 323 -23.43 44.62 5.46
N PHE A 324 -23.17 45.83 5.96
CA PHE A 324 -23.00 47.01 5.12
C PHE A 324 -21.97 47.98 5.72
N SER A 325 -20.68 47.76 5.44
CA SER A 325 -19.65 48.78 5.60
C SER A 325 -18.53 48.58 4.58
N ASP A 326 -18.54 49.44 3.57
CA ASP A 326 -17.48 49.68 2.59
C ASP A 326 -16.20 50.17 3.30
N PRO A 327 -15.03 49.53 3.15
CA PRO A 327 -13.82 49.94 3.87
C PRO A 327 -13.05 51.11 3.27
N ASN A 328 -13.34 51.65 2.06
CA ASN A 328 -12.45 52.65 1.45
C ASN A 328 -13.12 53.73 0.58
N GLY A 329 -14.35 54.14 0.90
CA GLY A 329 -14.99 55.32 0.29
C GLY A 329 -14.54 56.65 0.91
N THR A 330 -13.38 57.19 0.51
CA THR A 330 -13.01 58.60 0.77
C THR A 330 -12.62 59.31 -0.53
N TYR A 331 -13.50 60.22 -0.98
CA TYR A 331 -13.17 61.36 -1.83
C TYR A 331 -13.19 62.64 -1.00
N SER A 332 -12.14 63.46 -1.15
CA SER A 332 -12.05 64.92 -0.95
C SER A 332 -10.61 65.29 -1.38
N ASN A 333 -10.29 66.19 -2.31
CA ASN A 333 -10.86 67.50 -2.67
C ASN A 333 -10.71 67.82 -4.17
N GLY A 334 -11.68 68.59 -4.67
CA GLY A 334 -11.74 69.24 -5.98
C GLY A 334 -13.13 69.83 -6.16
#